data_AF-A0A5P8Z631-F1
#
_entry.id   AF-A0A5P8Z631-F1
#
_cell.length_a   1.000
_cell.length_b   1.000
_cell.length_c   1.000
_cell.angle_alpha   90.00
_cell.angle_beta   90.00
_cell.angle_gamma   90.00
#
_symmetry.space_group_name_H-M   'P 1'
#
loop_
_entity.id
_entity.type
_entity.pdbx_description
1 polymer ?
#
loop_
_entity_poly.entity_id
_entity_poly.type
_entity_poly.pdbx_seq_one_letter_code
_entity_poly.pdbx_strand_id
1 'polypeptide(L)'
;MMPPLLIAFVLSFAVGPLLFLLLIQPDPTKPLLAALAIGALAAALLGASLFDRSPLSGLAAVWLGWVSAVAFIAHAARRMMHRPRTDLATRVAGSLATTIPWFGLATAQMLSS
;
A
#
# COMPACT_ATOMS: atom_id res chain seq x y z
N MET A 1 -11.84 4.37 24.90
CA MET A 1 -10.54 4.53 24.21
C MET A 1 -10.28 3.27 23.42
N MET A 2 -9.97 3.35 22.12
CA MET A 2 -9.61 2.14 21.36
C MET A 2 -8.22 1.66 21.78
N PRO A 3 -8.03 0.38 22.10
CA PRO A 3 -6.71 -0.14 22.46
C PRO A 3 -5.72 -0.03 21.29
N PRO A 4 -4.43 0.30 21.54
CA PRO A 4 -3.42 0.49 20.48
C PRO A 4 -3.28 -0.69 19.52
N LEU A 5 -3.42 -1.92 20.05
CA LEU A 5 -3.43 -3.15 19.27
C LEU A 5 -4.58 -3.19 18.25
N LEU A 6 -5.76 -2.71 18.62
CA LEU A 6 -6.91 -2.67 17.72
C LEU A 6 -6.67 -1.65 16.60
N ILE A 7 -6.05 -0.51 16.89
CA ILE A 7 -5.67 0.48 15.87
C ILE A 7 -4.66 -0.13 14.89
N ALA A 8 -3.60 -0.74 15.39
CA ALA A 8 -2.59 -1.39 14.56
C ALA A 8 -3.19 -2.52 13.71
N PHE A 9 -4.09 -3.32 14.29
CA PHE A 9 -4.82 -4.38 13.57
C PHE A 9 -5.68 -3.80 12.45
N VAL A 10 -6.50 -2.79 12.73
CA VAL A 10 -7.38 -2.16 11.73
C VAL A 10 -6.57 -1.51 10.61
N LEU A 11 -5.50 -0.77 10.94
CA LEU A 11 -4.64 -0.16 9.94
C LEU A 11 -3.96 -1.20 9.05
N SER A 12 -3.48 -2.30 9.65
CA SER A 12 -2.76 -3.35 8.93
C SER A 12 -3.67 -4.20 8.07
N PHE A 13 -4.80 -4.66 8.60
CA PHE A 13 -5.63 -5.70 7.99
C PHE A 13 -6.94 -5.22 7.39
N ALA A 14 -7.37 -3.98 7.67
CA ALA A 14 -8.60 -3.44 7.09
C ALA A 14 -8.33 -2.24 6.17
N VAL A 15 -7.65 -1.20 6.67
CA VAL A 15 -7.51 0.05 5.91
C VAL A 15 -6.64 -0.14 4.67
N GLY A 16 -5.49 -0.80 4.78
CA GLY A 16 -4.61 -1.09 3.64
C GLY A 16 -5.32 -1.86 2.52
N PRO A 17 -5.91 -3.05 2.82
CA PRO A 17 -6.67 -3.81 1.84
C PRO A 17 -7.83 -3.03 1.24
N LEU A 18 -8.58 -2.28 2.05
CA LEU A 18 -9.70 -1.48 1.56
C LEU A 18 -9.24 -0.40 0.58
N LEU A 19 -8.19 0.35 0.92
CA LEU A 19 -7.61 1.36 0.03
C LEU A 19 -7.13 0.72 -1.28
N PHE A 20 -6.43 -0.41 -1.22
CA PHE A 20 -6.00 -1.12 -2.40
C PHE A 20 -7.19 -1.56 -3.27
N LEU A 21 -8.23 -2.14 -2.68
CA LEU A 21 -9.41 -2.58 -3.42
C LEU A 21 -10.16 -1.42 -4.08
N LEU A 22 -10.19 -0.24 -3.45
CA LEU A 22 -10.74 0.99 -4.03
C LEU A 22 -9.92 1.49 -5.24
N LEU A 23 -8.60 1.24 -5.24
CA LEU A 23 -7.70 1.62 -6.35
C LEU A 23 -7.69 0.60 -7.50
N ILE A 24 -8.23 -0.61 -7.28
CA ILE A 24 -8.31 -1.65 -8.29
C ILE A 24 -9.58 -1.50 -9.12
N GLN A 25 -9.39 -1.13 -10.39
CA GLN A 25 -10.41 -1.06 -11.43
C GLN A 25 -10.31 -2.24 -12.42
N PRO A 26 -11.43 -2.67 -13.05
CA PRO A 26 -11.43 -3.75 -14.04
C PRO A 26 -10.57 -3.43 -15.27
N ASP A 27 -10.75 -2.24 -15.85
CA ASP A 27 -10.00 -1.74 -17.01
C ASP A 27 -9.23 -0.47 -16.64
N PRO A 28 -8.02 -0.58 -16.07
CA PRO A 28 -7.23 0.58 -15.68
C PRO A 28 -6.87 1.40 -16.92
N THR A 29 -7.07 2.71 -16.87
CA THR A 29 -6.66 3.63 -17.94
C THR A 29 -5.18 3.99 -17.81
N LYS A 30 -4.52 4.42 -18.90
CA LYS A 30 -3.12 4.90 -18.83
C LYS A 30 -2.94 6.07 -17.84
N PRO A 31 -3.85 7.06 -17.77
CA PRO A 31 -3.77 8.14 -16.78
C PRO A 31 -3.83 7.62 -15.34
N LEU A 32 -4.67 6.63 -15.03
CA LEU A 32 -4.72 6.04 -13.69
C LEU A 32 -3.36 5.42 -13.30
N LEU A 33 -2.72 4.69 -14.21
CA LEU A 33 -1.40 4.11 -13.95
C LEU A 33 -0.34 5.17 -13.71
N ALA A 34 -0.35 6.24 -14.51
CA ALA A 34 0.55 7.37 -14.31
C ALA A 34 0.29 8.05 -12.95
N ALA A 35 -0.98 8.26 -12.58
CA ALA A 35 -1.37 8.84 -11.30
C ALA A 35 -0.92 7.97 -10.11
N LEU A 36 -1.08 6.64 -10.20
CA LEU A 36 -0.60 5.71 -9.17
C LEU A 36 0.92 5.73 -9.03
N ALA A 37 1.65 5.74 -10.15
CA ALA A 37 3.11 5.77 -10.14
C ALA A 37 3.67 7.11 -9.61
N ILE A 38 3.15 8.23 -10.11
CA ILE A 38 3.53 9.58 -9.66
C ILE A 38 3.13 9.77 -8.21
N GLY A 39 1.92 9.35 -7.83
CA GLY A 39 1.42 9.42 -6.46
C GLY A 39 2.27 8.60 -5.49
N ALA A 40 2.67 7.39 -5.88
CA ALA A 40 3.57 6.55 -5.08
C ALA A 40 4.91 7.25 -4.82
N LEU A 41 5.52 7.80 -5.87
CA LEU A 41 6.79 8.52 -5.77
C LEU A 41 6.65 9.80 -4.93
N ALA A 42 5.64 10.61 -5.20
CA ALA A 42 5.39 11.86 -4.48
C ALA A 42 5.14 11.61 -2.98
N ALA A 43 4.35 10.58 -2.65
CA ALA A 43 4.08 10.20 -1.27
C ALA A 43 5.33 9.68 -0.55
N ALA A 44 6.18 8.92 -1.24
CA ALA A 44 7.46 8.48 -0.69
C ALA A 44 8.42 9.66 -0.41
N LEU A 45 8.55 10.59 -1.35
CA LEU A 45 9.39 11.79 -1.19
C LEU A 45 8.87 12.70 -0.07
N LEU A 46 7.55 12.91 -0.03
CA LEU A 46 6.91 13.64 1.06
C LEU A 46 7.17 12.95 2.40
N GLY A 47 7.01 11.63 2.45
CA GLY A 47 7.27 10.83 3.63
C GLY A 47 8.70 10.97 4.17
N ALA A 48 9.68 10.91 3.28
CA ALA A 48 11.09 11.14 3.63
C ALA A 48 11.32 12.56 4.15
N SER A 49 10.77 13.59 3.50
CA SER A 49 10.91 14.98 3.95
C SER A 49 10.28 15.29 5.30
N LEU A 50 9.26 14.50 5.69
CA LEU A 50 8.53 14.68 6.93
C LEU A 50 9.13 13.87 8.09
N PHE A 51 10.07 12.95 7.83
CA PHE A 51 10.50 11.96 8.81
C PHE A 51 11.03 12.60 10.12
N ASP A 52 11.88 13.62 10.02
CA ASP A 52 12.47 14.29 11.18
C ASP A 52 11.49 15.23 11.91
N ARG A 53 10.51 15.79 11.19
CA ARG A 53 9.59 16.81 11.73
C ARG A 53 8.30 16.22 12.28
N SER A 54 7.79 15.19 11.62
CA SER A 54 6.55 14.48 11.97
C SER A 54 6.67 13.03 11.50
N PRO A 55 7.32 12.16 12.29
CA PRO A 55 7.61 10.79 11.90
C PRO A 55 6.34 9.98 11.61
N LEU A 56 5.23 10.25 12.33
CA LEU A 56 3.95 9.61 12.08
C LEU A 56 3.33 10.02 10.73
N SER A 57 3.39 11.32 10.38
CA SER A 57 2.94 11.78 9.07
C SER A 57 3.85 11.26 7.95
N GLY A 58 5.15 11.21 8.19
CA GLY A 58 6.13 10.63 7.28
C GLY A 58 5.83 9.16 7.00
N LEU A 59 5.63 8.36 8.05
CA LEU A 59 5.25 6.95 7.95
C LEU A 59 3.93 6.76 7.21
N ALA A 60 2.91 7.56 7.51
CA ALA A 60 1.62 7.51 6.82
C ALA A 60 1.77 7.83 5.32
N ALA A 61 2.57 8.83 4.95
CA ALA A 61 2.84 9.18 3.56
C ALA A 61 3.58 8.06 2.82
N VAL A 62 4.64 7.50 3.41
CA VAL A 62 5.35 6.34 2.82
C VAL A 62 4.41 5.15 2.66
N TRP A 63 3.56 4.87 3.65
CA TRP A 63 2.59 3.78 3.59
C TRP A 63 1.55 3.97 2.47
N LEU A 64 1.01 5.18 2.30
CA LEU A 64 0.12 5.48 1.17
C LEU A 64 0.83 5.35 -0.18
N GLY A 65 2.10 5.74 -0.24
CA GLY A 65 2.95 5.53 -1.41
C GLY A 65 3.12 4.05 -1.76
N TRP A 66 3.34 3.21 -0.73
CA TRP A 66 3.40 1.75 -0.87
C TRP A 66 2.09 1.16 -1.42
N VAL A 67 0.94 1.52 -0.84
CA VAL A 67 -0.37 1.04 -1.33
C VAL A 67 -0.60 1.43 -2.79
N SER A 68 -0.22 2.66 -3.17
CA SER A 68 -0.31 3.14 -4.56
C SER A 68 0.61 2.34 -5.50
N ALA A 69 1.84 2.03 -5.07
CA ALA A 69 2.77 1.21 -5.83
C ALA A 69 2.24 -0.24 -6.02
N VAL A 70 1.67 -0.84 -4.97
CA VAL A 70 1.04 -2.16 -5.04
C VAL A 70 -0.12 -2.16 -6.03
N ALA A 71 -0.98 -1.13 -6.01
CA ALA A 71 -2.06 -0.98 -6.99
C ALA A 71 -1.54 -0.84 -8.43
N PHE A 72 -0.49 -0.06 -8.64
CA PHE A 72 0.16 0.06 -9.95
C PHE A 72 0.70 -1.29 -10.44
N ILE A 73 1.45 -2.01 -9.60
CA ILE A 73 2.03 -3.32 -9.93
C ILE A 73 0.93 -4.34 -10.24
N ALA A 74 -0.14 -4.35 -9.44
CA ALA A 74 -1.30 -5.19 -9.67
C ALA A 74 -1.93 -4.95 -11.05
N HIS A 75 -2.12 -3.69 -11.44
CA HIS A 75 -2.65 -3.35 -12.76
C HIS A 75 -1.69 -3.72 -13.90
N ALA A 76 -0.39 -3.49 -13.72
CA ALA A 76 0.63 -3.88 -14.69
C ALA A 76 0.63 -5.41 -14.90
N ALA A 77 0.58 -6.18 -13.81
CA ALA A 77 0.54 -7.63 -13.84
C ALA A 77 -0.72 -8.16 -14.56
N ARG A 78 -1.90 -7.57 -14.30
CA ARG A 78 -3.15 -7.94 -14.99
C ARG A 78 -3.07 -7.70 -16.50
N ARG A 79 -2.52 -6.56 -16.91
CA ARG A 79 -2.31 -6.23 -18.33
C ARG A 79 -1.35 -7.18 -19.03
N MET A 80 -0.39 -7.77 -18.32
CA MET A 80 0.51 -8.75 -18.92
C MET A 80 -0.17 -10.12 -19.12
N MET A 81 -1.07 -10.52 -18.21
CA MET A 81 -1.53 -11.91 -18.13
C MET A 81 -2.88 -12.22 -18.80
N HIS A 82 -3.71 -11.22 -19.17
CA HIS A 82 -4.97 -11.37 -19.94
C HIS A 82 -5.85 -12.60 -19.59
N ARG A 83 -6.05 -12.93 -18.30
CA ARG A 83 -6.91 -14.05 -17.88
C ARG A 83 -7.91 -13.68 -16.77
N PRO A 84 -9.09 -14.32 -16.71
CA PRO A 84 -10.07 -14.06 -15.63
C PRO A 84 -9.58 -14.48 -14.24
N ARG A 85 -8.88 -15.63 -14.13
CA ARG A 85 -8.32 -16.12 -12.86
C ARG A 85 -7.27 -15.20 -12.24
N THR A 86 -6.61 -14.38 -13.06
CA THR A 86 -5.64 -13.39 -12.57
C THR A 86 -6.29 -12.23 -11.82
N ASP A 87 -7.57 -11.91 -12.06
CA ASP A 87 -8.23 -10.81 -11.34
C ASP A 87 -8.33 -11.10 -9.83
N LEU A 88 -8.86 -12.27 -9.46
CA LEU A 88 -8.97 -12.69 -8.07
C LEU A 88 -7.60 -12.84 -7.40
N ALA A 89 -6.66 -13.51 -8.06
CA ALA A 89 -5.32 -13.71 -7.52
C ALA A 89 -4.62 -12.38 -7.24
N THR A 90 -4.72 -11.41 -8.16
CA THR A 90 -4.16 -10.07 -7.97
C THR A 90 -4.88 -9.30 -6.85
N ARG A 91 -6.20 -9.45 -6.68
CA ARG A 91 -6.93 -8.82 -5.55
C ARG A 91 -6.46 -9.35 -4.21
N VAL A 92 -6.34 -10.67 -4.09
CA VAL A 92 -5.89 -11.32 -2.86
C VAL A 92 -4.44 -10.97 -2.57
N ALA A 93 -3.54 -11.18 -3.55
CA ALA A 93 -2.12 -10.90 -3.39
C ALA A 93 -1.85 -9.42 -3.09
N GLY A 94 -2.52 -8.50 -3.78
CA GLY A 94 -2.35 -7.07 -3.53
C GLY A 94 -2.90 -6.63 -2.17
N SER A 95 -4.02 -7.20 -1.72
CA SER A 95 -4.56 -6.95 -0.37
C SER A 95 -3.56 -7.38 0.70
N LEU A 96 -2.99 -8.59 0.57
CA LEU A 96 -1.94 -9.09 1.47
C LEU A 96 -0.67 -8.24 1.39
N ALA A 97 -0.30 -7.76 0.19
CA ALA A 97 0.90 -6.93 0.03
C ALA A 97 0.82 -5.59 0.77
N THR A 98 -0.38 -5.06 1.04
CA THR A 98 -0.53 -3.81 1.82
C THR A 98 -0.12 -3.96 3.29
N THR A 99 -0.02 -5.19 3.81
CA THR A 99 0.36 -5.44 5.20
C THR A 99 1.87 -5.56 5.40
N ILE A 100 2.62 -5.79 4.31
CA ILE A 100 4.08 -6.08 4.35
C ILE A 100 4.88 -5.02 5.13
N PRO A 101 4.67 -3.70 4.94
CA PRO A 101 5.43 -2.69 5.66
C PRO A 101 5.32 -2.80 7.18
N TRP A 102 4.14 -3.17 7.69
CA TRP A 102 3.91 -3.31 9.13
C TRP A 102 4.67 -4.50 9.73
N PHE A 103 4.71 -5.63 9.02
CA PHE A 103 5.51 -6.78 9.42
C PHE A 103 7.01 -6.47 9.37
N GLY A 104 7.47 -5.75 8.35
CA GLY A 104 8.86 -5.30 8.27
C GLY A 104 9.23 -4.36 9.42
N LEU A 105 8.34 -3.43 9.77
CA LEU A 105 8.53 -2.51 10.90
C LEU A 105 8.56 -3.25 12.25
N ALA A 106 7.62 -4.18 12.48
CA ALA A 106 7.62 -5.02 13.68
C ALA A 106 8.90 -5.87 13.78
N THR A 107 9.34 -6.46 12.66
CA THR A 107 10.59 -7.23 12.59
C THR A 107 11.80 -6.35 12.90
N ALA A 108 11.86 -5.14 12.32
CA ALA A 108 12.93 -4.19 12.61
C ALA A 108 12.97 -3.80 14.09
N GLN A 109 11.80 -3.57 14.70
CA GLN A 109 11.70 -3.30 16.14
C GLN A 109 12.25 -4.46 16.96
N MET A 110 11.84 -5.71 16.65
CA MET A 110 12.31 -6.92 17.33
C MET A 110 13.82 -7.15 17.22
N LEU A 111 14.45 -6.72 16.11
CA LEU A 111 15.89 -6.85 15.90
C LEU A 111 16.70 -5.70 16.53
N SER A 112 16.06 -4.55 16.76
CA SER A 112 16.68 -3.37 17.38
C SER A 112 16.53 -3.30 18.90
N SER A 113 15.68 -4.16 19.45
CA SER A 113 15.44 -4.34 20.89
C SER A 113 16.32 -5.43 21.48
#